data_AF-A0A6G9GWH2-F1
#
_entry.id   AF-A0A6G9GWH2-F1
#
_cell.length_a   1.000
_cell.length_b   1.000
_cell.length_c   1.000
_cell.angle_alpha   90.00
_cell.angle_beta   90.00
_cell.angle_gamma   90.00
#
_symmetry.space_group_name_H-M   'P 1'
#
loop_
_entity.id
_entity.type
_entity.pdbx_description
1 polymer ?
#
loop_
_entity_poly.entity_id
_entity_poly.type
_entity_poly.pdbx_seq_one_letter_code
_entity_poly.pdbx_strand_id
1 'polypeptide(L)'
;MAARVRYDQRVLALIEVRGGSRDWAEAESVFEAHGWPVVGHEPRGQGASAGILSADAAARVYRVEIRLYGAARRAERGATWQVRNAARAAQLEMYVRRADRLDRDSEMLTEWLAYSTAHRAGRLARVARRLARMGVFDAGTQVTGGPGEAFRLARAGLDGGSPRAVAVRPMDGRWKRPARMRRERQFDRRMAVFSIGTLVLVSSAAISAGQNGGSRYFWVAVALVAGCGALSAGGTVDLGRRWLNTAMAAGIIAMALLFTLGEEGGLTETGGVRLLYGLTLLTGLWLLVRQWTWGEWATWAVPLTATLLISSLVGAGSVLHALYADSLQLTPGDLDVPPMWQFLSALRLVTLLMPVLLVPAVWGIAKHYHYVVPGERVGGLMYVTILAAFLVAGGSLAMDSAEEAASLTEKAARQGHEAPHYYGVEPAWTCVEPTVPLASLPGEGPRFDPARPYLAFGVAGGDAVLWDRRAGEPLKVPAGKVRLVPAKSAQVRCGR
;
A
#
# COMPACT_ATOMS: atom_id res chain seq x y z
N MET A 1 19.56 0.73 -28.52
CA MET A 1 18.14 0.36 -28.30
C MET A 1 17.54 1.37 -27.33
N ALA A 2 16.63 2.23 -27.78
CA ALA A 2 15.97 3.18 -26.88
C ALA A 2 15.15 2.41 -25.83
N ALA A 3 15.46 2.61 -24.55
CA ALA A 3 14.72 2.01 -23.45
C ALA A 3 13.22 2.36 -23.62
N ARG A 4 12.35 1.34 -23.64
CA ARG A 4 10.90 1.57 -23.68
C ARG A 4 10.50 2.32 -22.41
N VAL A 5 10.28 3.63 -22.54
CA VAL A 5 9.72 4.45 -21.46
C VAL A 5 8.34 3.87 -21.12
N ARG A 6 8.19 3.33 -19.92
CA ARG A 6 6.90 2.81 -19.44
C ARG A 6 6.00 4.02 -19.13
N TYR A 7 4.72 3.94 -19.46
CA TYR A 7 3.76 5.02 -19.21
C TYR A 7 2.35 4.45 -19.05
N ASP A 8 1.49 5.18 -18.34
CA ASP A 8 0.09 4.80 -18.10
C ASP A 8 -0.87 5.63 -18.96
N GLN A 9 -0.54 6.90 -19.19
CA GLN A 9 -1.35 7.88 -19.93
C GLN A 9 -0.53 8.54 -21.04
N ARG A 10 -1.24 8.95 -22.10
CA ARG A 10 -0.71 9.78 -23.18
C ARG A 10 -1.56 11.03 -23.27
N VAL A 11 -0.93 12.18 -23.37
CA VAL A 11 -1.60 13.47 -23.51
C VAL A 11 -0.99 14.17 -24.71
N LEU A 12 -1.81 14.54 -25.69
CA LEU A 12 -1.37 15.38 -26.79
C LEU A 12 -1.42 16.83 -26.32
N ALA A 13 -0.26 17.45 -26.20
CA ALA A 13 -0.13 18.84 -25.82
C ALA A 13 0.26 19.71 -27.01
N LEU A 14 -0.39 20.86 -27.10
CA LEU A 14 -0.03 21.95 -27.97
C LEU A 14 0.85 22.92 -27.16
N ILE A 15 2.14 22.93 -27.46
CA ILE A 15 3.16 23.68 -26.72
C ILE A 15 3.67 24.81 -27.61
N GLU A 16 3.47 26.05 -27.18
CA GLU A 16 4.10 27.21 -27.79
C GLU A 16 5.50 27.40 -27.19
N VAL A 17 6.50 27.51 -28.06
CA VAL A 17 7.88 27.89 -27.69
C VAL A 17 8.15 29.24 -28.33
N ARG A 18 8.47 30.23 -27.49
CA ARG A 18 8.91 31.55 -27.94
C ARG A 18 10.43 31.60 -28.01
N GLY A 19 10.94 32.44 -28.92
CA GLY A 19 12.36 32.59 -29.17
C GLY A 19 12.74 32.29 -30.61
N GLY A 20 14.03 32.15 -30.85
CA GLY A 20 14.60 31.90 -32.17
C GLY A 20 14.78 30.41 -32.48
N SER A 21 15.45 30.15 -33.61
CA SER A 21 15.80 28.79 -34.05
C SER A 21 16.62 28.00 -33.03
N ARG A 22 17.44 28.69 -32.22
CA ARG A 22 18.23 28.08 -31.15
C ARG A 22 17.33 27.53 -30.03
N ASP A 23 16.38 28.34 -29.55
CA ASP A 23 15.44 27.95 -28.50
C ASP A 23 14.52 26.82 -28.97
N TRP A 24 14.18 26.82 -30.26
CA TRP A 24 13.42 25.74 -30.90
C TRP A 24 14.18 24.42 -30.92
N ALA A 25 15.46 24.44 -31.31
CA ALA A 25 16.31 23.25 -31.30
C ALA A 25 16.55 22.73 -29.87
N GLU A 26 16.72 23.63 -28.90
CA GLU A 26 16.85 23.27 -27.49
C GLU A 26 15.55 22.64 -26.95
N ALA A 27 14.38 23.19 -27.30
CA ALA A 27 13.10 22.60 -26.94
C ALA A 27 12.92 21.19 -27.52
N GLU A 28 13.32 20.96 -28.77
CA GLU A 28 13.30 19.63 -29.39
C GLU A 28 14.21 18.63 -28.66
N SER A 29 15.42 19.06 -28.28
CA SER A 29 16.33 18.25 -27.46
C SER A 29 15.74 17.91 -26.09
N VAL A 30 15.05 18.87 -25.46
CA VAL A 30 14.33 18.65 -24.20
C VAL A 30 13.22 17.61 -24.37
N PHE A 31 12.43 17.69 -25.45
CA PHE A 31 11.38 16.71 -25.74
C PHE A 31 11.94 15.32 -25.97
N GLU A 32 13.05 15.21 -26.73
CA GLU A 32 13.74 13.94 -26.97
C GLU A 32 14.29 13.32 -25.69
N ALA A 33 14.95 14.12 -24.84
CA ALA A 33 15.50 13.68 -23.56
C ALA A 33 14.43 13.10 -22.61
N HIS A 34 13.21 13.63 -22.67
CA HIS A 34 12.06 13.12 -21.91
C HIS A 34 11.31 11.98 -22.62
N GLY A 35 11.71 11.61 -23.84
CA GLY A 35 11.04 10.59 -24.65
C GLY A 35 9.64 11.00 -25.10
N TRP A 36 9.40 12.29 -25.29
CA TRP A 36 8.13 12.86 -25.76
C TRP A 36 8.16 13.08 -27.27
N PRO A 37 7.54 12.20 -28.08
CA PRO A 37 7.62 12.33 -29.52
C PRO A 37 6.86 13.57 -30.01
N VAL A 38 7.51 14.33 -30.89
CA VAL A 38 6.91 15.45 -31.61
C VAL A 38 6.14 14.89 -32.81
N VAL A 39 4.83 15.12 -32.84
CA VAL A 39 3.94 14.70 -33.93
C VAL A 39 4.05 15.65 -35.12
N GLY A 40 4.30 16.93 -34.84
CA GLY A 40 4.53 17.96 -35.84
C GLY A 40 4.70 19.34 -35.20
N HIS A 41 5.13 20.32 -35.98
CA HIS A 41 5.28 21.70 -35.52
C HIS A 41 4.91 22.67 -36.64
N GLU A 42 4.37 23.82 -36.27
CA GLU A 42 3.90 24.87 -37.19
C GLU A 42 4.24 26.25 -36.61
N PRO A 43 4.43 27.29 -37.44
CA PRO A 43 4.53 28.67 -36.97
C PRO A 43 3.27 29.07 -36.16
N ARG A 44 3.44 29.95 -35.17
CA ARG A 44 2.31 30.44 -34.40
C ARG A 44 1.31 31.17 -35.30
N GLY A 45 0.02 30.87 -35.15
CA GLY A 45 -1.06 31.41 -35.98
C GLY A 45 -1.33 30.63 -37.25
N GLN A 46 -0.67 29.47 -37.45
CA GLN A 46 -0.92 28.55 -38.56
C GLN A 46 -1.40 27.16 -38.07
N GLY A 47 -1.96 26.39 -39.00
CA GLY A 47 -2.57 25.05 -38.82
C GLY A 47 -3.38 24.90 -37.53
N ALA A 48 -2.90 24.14 -36.54
CA ALA A 48 -3.65 23.89 -35.29
C ALA A 48 -3.89 25.14 -34.43
N SER A 49 -3.19 26.24 -34.70
CA SER A 49 -3.32 27.54 -34.03
C SER A 49 -3.93 28.64 -34.91
N ALA A 50 -4.32 28.32 -36.15
CA ALA A 50 -4.88 29.28 -37.10
C ALA A 50 -6.19 29.89 -36.61
N GLY A 51 -6.29 31.23 -36.67
CA GLY A 51 -7.47 31.98 -36.22
C GLY A 51 -7.70 31.99 -34.71
N ILE A 52 -6.82 31.37 -33.92
CA ILE A 52 -6.93 31.27 -32.44
C ILE A 52 -5.81 32.06 -31.77
N LEU A 53 -4.57 31.89 -32.23
CA LEU A 53 -3.41 32.62 -31.72
C LEU A 53 -2.97 33.67 -32.73
N SER A 54 -2.63 34.86 -32.25
CA SER A 54 -2.00 35.89 -33.08
C SER A 54 -0.70 35.37 -33.69
N ALA A 55 -0.47 35.65 -34.98
CA ALA A 55 0.74 35.26 -35.67
C ALA A 55 1.96 35.97 -35.05
N ASP A 56 3.05 35.22 -34.89
CA ASP A 56 4.30 35.70 -34.33
C ASP A 56 5.44 34.89 -34.94
N ALA A 57 6.34 35.56 -35.66
CA ALA A 57 7.46 34.90 -36.34
C ALA A 57 8.52 34.38 -35.35
N ALA A 58 8.54 34.91 -34.12
CA ALA A 58 9.43 34.48 -33.05
C ALA A 58 8.79 33.41 -32.14
N ALA A 59 7.73 32.74 -32.61
CA ALA A 59 7.09 31.67 -31.87
C ALA A 59 6.70 30.50 -32.76
N ARG A 60 6.94 29.28 -32.26
CA ARG A 60 6.59 28.03 -32.92
C ARG A 60 5.71 27.19 -32.01
N VAL A 61 4.72 26.53 -32.59
CA VAL A 61 3.78 25.69 -31.87
C VAL A 61 4.05 24.22 -32.21
N TYR A 62 4.33 23.43 -31.20
CA TYR A 62 4.61 22.00 -31.27
C TYR A 62 3.41 21.19 -30.83
N ARG A 63 3.12 20.11 -31.57
CA ARG A 63 2.21 19.05 -31.15
C ARG A 63 3.05 17.91 -30.59
N VAL A 64 3.06 17.78 -29.26
CA VAL A 64 3.92 16.83 -28.56
C VAL A 64 3.08 15.84 -27.78
N GLU A 65 3.41 14.56 -27.88
CA GLU A 65 2.78 13.53 -27.08
C GLU A 65 3.55 13.33 -25.78
N ILE A 66 2.95 13.80 -24.69
CA ILE A 66 3.50 13.66 -23.34
C ILE A 66 3.05 12.33 -22.76
N ARG A 67 4.03 11.53 -22.35
CA ARG A 67 3.83 10.21 -21.74
C ARG A 67 3.97 10.32 -20.23
N LEU A 68 2.93 9.94 -19.51
CA LEU A 68 2.80 10.16 -18.07
C LEU A 68 2.52 8.84 -17.35
N TYR A 69 3.07 8.72 -16.14
CA TYR A 69 2.60 7.73 -15.17
C TYR A 69 1.41 8.29 -14.39
N GLY A 70 0.53 7.40 -13.93
CA GLY A 70 -0.54 7.75 -13.01
C GLY A 70 -1.95 7.67 -13.59
N ALA A 71 -2.90 8.25 -12.85
CA ALA A 71 -4.31 8.21 -13.17
C ALA A 71 -4.64 9.05 -14.42
N ALA A 72 -5.69 8.64 -15.13
CA ALA A 72 -6.29 9.43 -16.20
C ALA A 72 -6.90 10.75 -15.69
N ARG A 73 -7.41 10.73 -14.45
CA ARG A 73 -7.98 11.92 -13.80
C ARG A 73 -6.88 12.97 -13.66
N ARG A 74 -7.09 14.14 -14.26
CA ARG A 74 -6.13 15.27 -14.26
C ARG A 74 -4.82 15.00 -14.99
N ALA A 75 -4.76 14.00 -15.88
CA ALA A 75 -3.57 13.74 -16.68
C ALA A 75 -3.13 14.98 -17.50
N GLU A 76 -4.08 15.77 -18.01
CA GLU A 76 -3.81 17.03 -18.74
C GLU A 76 -3.08 18.07 -17.89
N ARG A 77 -3.45 18.16 -16.61
CA ARG A 77 -2.77 19.02 -15.63
C ARG A 77 -1.36 18.50 -15.34
N GLY A 78 -1.22 17.19 -15.17
CA GLY A 78 0.09 16.54 -15.02
C GLY A 78 1.02 16.81 -16.21
N ALA A 79 0.50 16.68 -17.43
CA ALA A 79 1.21 16.97 -18.68
C ALA A 79 1.66 18.43 -18.75
N THR A 80 0.73 19.35 -18.50
CA THR A 80 0.98 20.79 -18.49
C THR A 80 2.10 21.14 -17.53
N TRP A 81 2.06 20.55 -16.33
CA TRP A 81 3.06 20.81 -15.32
C TRP A 81 4.43 20.21 -15.68
N GLN A 82 4.48 19.00 -16.26
CA GLN A 82 5.77 18.41 -16.68
C GLN A 82 6.46 19.28 -17.72
N VAL A 83 5.72 19.80 -18.70
CA VAL A 83 6.27 20.76 -19.68
C VAL A 83 6.73 22.02 -18.99
N ARG A 84 5.96 22.57 -18.03
CA ARG A 84 6.36 23.76 -17.27
C ARG A 84 7.63 23.56 -16.45
N ASN A 85 7.84 22.35 -15.94
CA ASN A 85 9.06 22.01 -15.22
C ASN A 85 10.24 21.85 -16.15
N ALA A 86 10.06 21.17 -17.28
CA ALA A 86 11.07 21.06 -18.31
C ALA A 86 11.48 22.45 -18.84
N ALA A 87 10.50 23.33 -19.06
CA ALA A 87 10.72 24.73 -19.45
C ALA A 87 11.57 25.49 -18.42
N ARG A 88 11.23 25.36 -17.13
CA ARG A 88 11.98 26.01 -16.05
C ARG A 88 13.39 25.45 -15.90
N ALA A 89 13.57 24.15 -16.06
CA ALA A 89 14.88 23.50 -15.97
C ALA A 89 15.79 23.90 -17.13
N ALA A 90 15.24 24.02 -18.34
CA ALA A 90 15.95 24.46 -19.54
C ALA A 90 15.98 25.99 -19.73
N GLN A 91 15.36 26.77 -18.83
CA GLN A 91 15.22 28.22 -18.93
C GLN A 91 14.57 28.70 -20.25
N LEU A 92 13.65 27.91 -20.82
CA LEU A 92 12.94 28.21 -22.07
C LEU A 92 11.56 28.82 -21.85
N GLU A 93 11.15 29.76 -22.72
CA GLU A 93 9.79 30.30 -22.76
C GLU A 93 8.81 29.32 -23.44
N MET A 94 8.39 28.28 -22.71
CA MET A 94 7.40 27.31 -23.19
C MET A 94 6.05 27.46 -22.48
N TYR A 95 4.97 27.47 -23.26
CA TYR A 95 3.60 27.57 -22.77
C TYR A 95 2.71 26.47 -23.35
N VAL A 96 2.10 25.68 -22.47
CA VAL A 96 1.07 24.71 -22.91
C VAL A 96 -0.22 25.47 -23.16
N ARG A 97 -0.69 25.45 -24.41
CA ARG A 97 -1.91 26.12 -24.86
C ARG A 97 -3.13 25.21 -24.78
N ARG A 98 -2.94 23.92 -25.04
CA ARG A 98 -3.99 22.91 -24.97
C ARG A 98 -3.36 21.56 -24.62
N ALA A 99 -4.06 20.75 -23.84
CA ALA A 99 -3.64 19.41 -23.51
C ALA A 99 -4.87 18.50 -23.53
N ASP A 100 -4.88 17.55 -24.47
CA ASP A 100 -5.98 16.60 -24.63
C ASP A 100 -5.49 15.19 -24.32
N ARG A 101 -6.17 14.49 -23.41
CA ARG A 101 -5.84 13.10 -23.10
C ARG A 101 -6.18 12.20 -24.30
N LEU A 102 -5.18 11.43 -24.76
CA LEU A 102 -5.38 10.42 -25.80
C LEU A 102 -5.91 9.12 -25.17
N ASP A 103 -7.19 8.84 -25.39
CA ASP A 103 -7.85 7.64 -24.84
C ASP A 103 -7.62 6.44 -25.78
N ARG A 104 -6.60 5.64 -25.49
CA ARG A 104 -6.35 4.35 -26.16
C ARG A 104 -6.88 3.23 -25.28
N ASP A 105 -8.20 3.09 -25.23
CA ASP A 105 -8.82 1.93 -24.61
C ASP A 105 -8.89 0.81 -25.65
N SER A 106 -8.37 -0.38 -25.34
CA SER A 106 -8.53 -1.55 -26.20
C SER A 106 -10.01 -1.90 -26.23
N GLU A 107 -10.56 -1.97 -27.43
CA GLU A 107 -11.88 -2.57 -27.62
C GLU A 107 -11.74 -4.08 -27.42
N MET A 108 -12.34 -4.61 -26.36
CA MET A 108 -12.60 -6.03 -26.22
C MET A 108 -13.62 -6.42 -27.27
N LEU A 109 -13.10 -6.89 -28.40
CA LEU A 109 -13.89 -7.50 -29.44
C LEU A 109 -14.53 -8.78 -28.90
N THR A 110 -15.74 -9.11 -29.38
CA THR A 110 -16.37 -10.38 -29.00
C THR A 110 -15.52 -11.53 -29.53
N GLU A 111 -15.22 -12.48 -28.67
CA GLU A 111 -14.56 -13.72 -29.05
C GLU A 111 -15.59 -14.72 -29.57
N TRP A 112 -15.33 -15.24 -30.76
CA TRP A 112 -16.15 -16.22 -31.43
C TRP A 112 -15.33 -17.48 -31.69
N LEU A 113 -15.99 -18.61 -31.54
CA LEU A 113 -15.44 -19.90 -31.91
C LEU A 113 -16.07 -20.35 -33.24
N ALA A 114 -15.24 -20.73 -34.19
CA ALA A 114 -15.70 -21.32 -35.43
C ALA A 114 -16.12 -22.79 -35.19
N TYR A 115 -17.26 -23.18 -35.74
CA TYR A 115 -17.73 -24.55 -35.75
C TYR A 115 -18.11 -24.99 -37.16
N SER A 116 -17.90 -26.27 -37.46
CA SER A 116 -18.21 -26.85 -38.77
C SER A 116 -19.71 -26.77 -39.06
N THR A 117 -20.13 -26.43 -40.28
CA THR A 117 -21.56 -26.45 -40.66
C THR A 117 -21.97 -27.66 -41.48
N ALA A 118 -21.05 -28.59 -41.74
CA ALA A 118 -21.30 -29.79 -42.54
C ALA A 118 -22.48 -30.64 -42.01
N HIS A 119 -22.71 -30.61 -40.69
CA HIS A 119 -23.77 -31.37 -40.02
C HIS A 119 -25.19 -30.75 -40.14
N ARG A 120 -25.38 -29.64 -40.86
CA ARG A 120 -26.69 -28.97 -40.98
C ARG A 120 -27.60 -29.56 -42.07
N ALA A 121 -27.10 -30.41 -42.96
CA ALA A 121 -27.91 -31.03 -44.00
C ALA A 121 -28.65 -32.27 -43.44
N GLY A 122 -29.98 -32.17 -43.24
CA GLY A 122 -30.83 -33.32 -42.90
C GLY A 122 -31.99 -33.06 -41.93
N ARG A 123 -32.84 -34.08 -41.71
CA ARG A 123 -34.05 -34.02 -40.84
C ARG A 123 -33.75 -33.72 -39.36
N LEU A 124 -32.50 -33.93 -38.90
CA LEU A 124 -32.05 -33.72 -37.52
C LEU A 124 -31.40 -32.35 -37.25
N ALA A 125 -31.54 -31.39 -38.17
CA ALA A 125 -30.92 -30.05 -38.07
C ALA A 125 -31.26 -29.29 -36.76
N ARG A 126 -32.33 -29.62 -36.05
CA ARG A 126 -32.65 -29.03 -34.73
C ARG A 126 -31.76 -29.58 -33.61
N VAL A 127 -31.49 -30.88 -33.61
CA VAL A 127 -30.61 -31.56 -32.63
C VAL A 127 -29.16 -31.17 -32.90
N ALA A 128 -28.76 -31.19 -34.18
CA ALA A 128 -27.45 -30.72 -34.63
C ALA A 128 -27.16 -29.27 -34.19
N ARG A 129 -28.15 -28.37 -34.29
CA ARG A 129 -28.05 -27.00 -33.76
C ARG A 129 -27.90 -26.92 -32.24
N ARG A 130 -28.48 -27.85 -31.47
CA ARG A 130 -28.28 -27.92 -30.01
C ARG A 130 -26.89 -28.44 -29.65
N LEU A 131 -26.41 -29.48 -30.35
CA LEU A 131 -25.06 -30.02 -30.17
C LEU A 131 -23.97 -29.02 -30.57
N ALA A 132 -24.18 -28.25 -31.65
CA ALA A 132 -23.30 -27.14 -32.02
C ALA A 132 -23.25 -26.04 -30.94
N ARG A 133 -24.35 -25.79 -30.21
CA ARG A 133 -24.33 -24.86 -29.06
C ARG A 133 -23.56 -25.42 -27.86
N MET A 134 -23.48 -26.73 -27.72
CA MET A 134 -22.70 -27.42 -26.68
C MET A 134 -21.22 -27.62 -27.06
N GLY A 135 -20.78 -27.16 -28.25
CA GLY A 135 -19.38 -27.20 -28.67
C GLY A 135 -18.91 -28.51 -29.31
N VAL A 136 -19.84 -29.42 -29.61
CA VAL A 136 -19.53 -30.74 -30.19
C VAL A 136 -18.88 -30.66 -31.58
N PHE A 137 -19.08 -29.56 -32.31
CA PHE A 137 -18.61 -29.39 -33.69
C PHE A 137 -17.59 -28.27 -33.86
N ASP A 138 -16.90 -27.89 -32.79
CA ASP A 138 -15.92 -26.82 -32.80
C ASP A 138 -14.73 -27.17 -33.70
N ALA A 139 -14.31 -26.20 -34.52
CA ALA A 139 -13.21 -26.36 -35.47
C ALA A 139 -11.86 -25.87 -34.89
N GLY A 140 -11.81 -25.59 -33.58
CA GLY A 140 -10.61 -25.12 -32.87
C GLY A 140 -10.09 -23.74 -33.30
N THR A 141 -10.84 -22.99 -34.11
CA THR A 141 -10.44 -21.65 -34.57
C THR A 141 -11.19 -20.58 -33.79
N GLN A 142 -10.45 -19.67 -33.18
CA GLN A 142 -10.98 -18.50 -32.48
C GLN A 142 -10.81 -17.26 -33.37
N VAL A 143 -11.85 -16.42 -33.44
CA VAL A 143 -11.84 -15.16 -34.20
C VAL A 143 -12.49 -14.06 -33.37
N THR A 144 -12.00 -12.83 -33.56
CA THR A 144 -12.49 -11.66 -32.82
C THR A 144 -13.07 -10.62 -33.77
N GLY A 145 -14.17 -9.97 -33.39
CA GLY A 145 -14.75 -8.87 -34.15
C GLY A 145 -16.26 -8.75 -34.02
N GLY A 146 -16.87 -7.89 -34.83
CA GLY A 146 -18.32 -7.89 -35.00
C GLY A 146 -18.83 -9.21 -35.60
N PRO A 147 -20.11 -9.58 -35.45
CA PRO A 147 -20.62 -10.88 -35.91
C PRO A 147 -20.33 -11.18 -37.40
N GLY A 148 -20.45 -10.17 -38.26
CA GLY A 148 -20.17 -10.30 -39.70
C GLY A 148 -18.68 -10.37 -40.03
N GLU A 149 -17.84 -9.63 -39.30
CA GLU A 149 -16.38 -9.66 -39.45
C GLU A 149 -15.82 -10.98 -38.96
N ALA A 150 -16.24 -11.44 -37.77
CA ALA A 150 -15.89 -12.74 -37.22
C ALA A 150 -16.27 -13.88 -38.18
N PHE A 151 -17.47 -13.82 -38.77
CA PHE A 151 -17.89 -14.80 -39.77
C PHE A 151 -17.01 -14.78 -41.03
N ARG A 152 -16.68 -13.59 -41.55
CA ARG A 152 -15.78 -13.44 -42.71
C ARG A 152 -14.37 -13.94 -42.38
N LEU A 153 -13.83 -13.58 -41.21
CA LEU A 153 -12.53 -14.01 -40.72
C LEU A 153 -12.47 -15.52 -40.49
N ALA A 154 -13.53 -16.14 -39.96
CA ALA A 154 -13.58 -17.59 -39.77
C ALA A 154 -13.59 -18.36 -41.10
N ARG A 155 -14.11 -17.74 -42.17
CA ARG A 155 -14.16 -18.34 -43.51
C ARG A 155 -12.94 -18.05 -44.35
N ALA A 156 -12.27 -16.92 -44.12
CA ALA A 156 -11.00 -16.58 -44.71
C ALA A 156 -9.95 -17.57 -44.17
N GLY A 157 -9.48 -18.49 -44.99
CA GLY A 157 -8.30 -19.27 -44.64
C GLY A 157 -7.12 -18.32 -44.42
N LEU A 158 -6.32 -18.55 -43.38
CA LEU A 158 -5.13 -17.73 -43.09
C LEU A 158 -4.15 -17.69 -44.29
N ASP A 159 -4.16 -18.75 -45.11
CA ASP A 159 -3.32 -18.89 -46.31
C ASP A 159 -4.03 -18.44 -47.61
N GLY A 160 -5.17 -17.74 -47.52
CA GLY A 160 -5.91 -17.27 -48.70
C GLY A 160 -6.66 -18.37 -49.49
N GLY A 161 -6.77 -19.58 -48.94
CA GLY A 161 -7.47 -20.71 -49.56
C GLY A 161 -9.01 -20.57 -49.59
N SER A 162 -9.67 -21.54 -50.23
CA SER A 162 -11.12 -21.56 -50.44
C SER A 162 -11.93 -21.36 -49.15
N PRO A 163 -13.07 -20.64 -49.20
CA PRO A 163 -13.87 -20.35 -48.02
C PRO A 163 -14.27 -21.62 -47.26
N ARG A 164 -13.96 -21.70 -45.97
CA ARG A 164 -14.33 -22.86 -45.14
C ARG A 164 -15.85 -22.89 -44.88
N ALA A 165 -16.45 -24.08 -44.87
CA ALA A 165 -17.86 -24.29 -44.53
C ALA A 165 -18.11 -24.21 -43.01
N VAL A 166 -17.74 -23.09 -42.40
CA VAL A 166 -17.85 -22.84 -40.96
C VAL A 166 -18.85 -21.71 -40.67
N ALA A 167 -19.36 -21.72 -39.45
CA ALA A 167 -20.11 -20.64 -38.85
C ALA A 167 -19.48 -20.29 -37.49
N VAL A 168 -19.88 -19.16 -36.92
CA VAL A 168 -19.32 -18.67 -35.65
C VAL A 168 -20.36 -18.76 -34.54
N ARG A 169 -19.91 -19.10 -33.33
CA ARG A 169 -20.68 -19.02 -32.08
C ARG A 169 -19.93 -18.17 -31.07
N PRO A 170 -20.60 -17.31 -30.30
CA PRO A 170 -19.89 -16.52 -29.29
C PRO A 170 -19.47 -17.41 -28.13
N MET A 171 -18.24 -17.24 -27.62
CA MET A 171 -17.73 -18.05 -26.50
C MET A 171 -18.50 -17.79 -25.19
N ASP A 172 -19.07 -16.60 -25.03
CA ASP A 172 -19.84 -16.19 -23.85
C ASP A 172 -21.31 -16.69 -23.88
N GLY A 173 -21.71 -17.43 -24.92
CA GLY A 173 -23.07 -17.96 -25.08
C GLY A 173 -24.15 -16.90 -25.40
N ARG A 174 -23.79 -15.64 -25.62
CA ARG A 174 -24.75 -14.53 -25.84
C ARG A 174 -25.08 -14.34 -27.32
N TRP A 175 -25.81 -15.30 -27.89
CA TRP A 175 -26.13 -15.36 -29.33
C TRP A 175 -26.98 -14.21 -29.89
N LYS A 176 -27.72 -13.47 -29.05
CA LYS A 176 -28.78 -12.54 -29.51
C LYS A 176 -28.43 -11.06 -29.43
N ARG A 177 -27.28 -10.71 -28.85
CA ARG A 177 -26.87 -9.32 -28.73
C ARG A 177 -25.41 -9.24 -29.14
N PRO A 178 -25.04 -8.46 -30.17
CA PRO A 178 -23.64 -8.12 -30.36
C PRO A 178 -23.16 -7.58 -29.01
N ALA A 179 -22.14 -8.19 -28.41
CA ALA A 179 -21.62 -7.65 -27.17
C ALA A 179 -21.17 -6.23 -27.52
N ARG A 180 -21.73 -5.23 -26.83
CA ARG A 180 -21.29 -3.85 -27.00
C ARG A 180 -19.78 -3.84 -26.83
N MET A 181 -19.06 -3.26 -27.80
CA MET A 181 -17.59 -3.11 -27.74
C MET A 181 -17.22 -2.65 -26.34
N ARG A 182 -16.58 -3.54 -25.57
CA ARG A 182 -16.25 -3.23 -24.18
C ARG A 182 -14.88 -2.61 -24.17
N ARG A 183 -14.74 -1.56 -23.40
CA ARG A 183 -13.44 -0.97 -23.13
C ARG A 183 -12.81 -1.70 -21.94
N GLU A 184 -11.75 -2.47 -22.20
CA GLU A 184 -11.08 -3.35 -21.23
C GLU A 184 -10.76 -2.63 -19.93
N ARG A 185 -10.10 -1.48 -20.05
CA ARG A 185 -9.65 -0.70 -18.90
C ARG A 185 -10.80 -0.08 -18.13
N GLN A 186 -11.92 0.20 -18.78
CA GLN A 186 -13.10 0.75 -18.12
C GLN A 186 -13.80 -0.28 -17.24
N PHE A 187 -13.84 -1.55 -17.66
CA PHE A 187 -14.37 -2.65 -16.85
C PHE A 187 -13.52 -2.87 -15.60
N ASP A 188 -12.20 -3.04 -15.77
CA ASP A 188 -11.26 -3.23 -14.65
C ASP A 188 -11.32 -2.07 -13.66
N ARG A 189 -11.39 -0.84 -14.17
CA ARG A 189 -11.52 0.35 -13.33
C ARG A 189 -12.82 0.34 -12.53
N ARG A 190 -13.95 -0.05 -13.13
CA ARG A 190 -15.24 -0.13 -12.43
C ARG A 190 -15.23 -1.22 -11.37
N MET A 191 -14.65 -2.38 -11.68
CA MET A 191 -14.48 -3.47 -10.72
C MET A 191 -13.57 -3.05 -9.55
N ALA A 192 -12.44 -2.40 -9.83
CA ALA A 192 -11.55 -1.88 -8.80
C ALA A 192 -12.26 -0.84 -7.90
N VAL A 193 -13.01 0.09 -8.48
CA VAL A 193 -13.79 1.08 -7.72
C VAL A 193 -14.88 0.41 -6.88
N PHE A 194 -15.54 -0.62 -7.42
CA PHE A 194 -16.54 -1.40 -6.67
C PHE A 194 -15.89 -2.12 -5.48
N SER A 195 -14.80 -2.86 -5.70
CA SER A 195 -14.09 -3.60 -4.64
C SER A 195 -13.53 -2.68 -3.56
N ILE A 196 -12.80 -1.64 -3.95
CA ILE A 196 -12.23 -0.66 -3.01
C ILE A 196 -13.34 0.09 -2.28
N GLY A 197 -14.37 0.55 -2.99
CA GLY A 197 -15.50 1.26 -2.40
C GLY A 197 -16.26 0.41 -1.38
N THR A 198 -16.42 -0.89 -1.64
CA THR A 198 -17.06 -1.84 -0.71
C THR A 198 -16.20 -2.06 0.54
N LEU A 199 -14.88 -2.21 0.39
CA LEU A 199 -13.97 -2.33 1.53
C LEU A 199 -13.95 -1.08 2.41
N VAL A 200 -13.92 0.11 1.79
CA VAL A 200 -13.99 1.39 2.52
C VAL A 200 -15.33 1.55 3.23
N LEU A 201 -16.43 1.19 2.57
CA LEU A 201 -17.78 1.19 3.16
C LEU A 201 -17.83 0.32 4.42
N VAL A 202 -17.43 -0.94 4.31
CA VAL A 202 -17.42 -1.91 5.41
C VAL A 202 -16.54 -1.44 6.57
N SER A 203 -15.32 -0.99 6.26
CA SER A 203 -14.39 -0.51 7.28
C SER A 203 -14.94 0.71 8.02
N SER A 204 -15.53 1.67 7.28
CA SER A 204 -16.10 2.89 7.86
C SER A 204 -17.36 2.61 8.68
N ALA A 205 -18.19 1.65 8.24
CA ALA A 205 -19.36 1.21 8.99
C ALA A 205 -18.94 0.59 10.34
N ALA A 206 -17.94 -0.31 10.34
CA ALA A 206 -17.39 -0.89 11.56
C ALA A 206 -16.81 0.16 12.51
N ILE A 207 -16.06 1.15 11.99
CA ILE A 207 -15.53 2.25 12.80
C ILE A 207 -16.66 3.09 13.40
N SER A 208 -17.69 3.39 12.62
CA SER A 208 -18.82 4.21 13.09
C SER A 208 -19.63 3.54 14.21
N ALA A 209 -19.60 2.21 14.30
CA ALA A 209 -20.32 1.45 15.33
C ALA A 209 -19.68 1.59 16.73
N GLY A 210 -18.34 1.76 16.79
CA GLY A 210 -17.61 1.95 18.06
C GLY A 210 -17.49 3.41 18.52
N GLN A 211 -17.84 4.37 17.66
CA GLN A 211 -17.63 5.79 17.86
C GLN A 211 -18.89 6.52 18.32
N ASN A 212 -18.72 7.61 19.09
CA ASN A 212 -19.81 8.47 19.55
C ASN A 212 -19.67 9.91 19.03
N GLY A 213 -20.77 10.66 19.06
CA GLY A 213 -20.80 12.09 18.70
C GLY A 213 -20.40 12.40 17.25
N GLY A 214 -19.67 13.50 17.05
CA GLY A 214 -19.29 13.99 15.71
C GLY A 214 -18.47 13.00 14.87
N SER A 215 -17.60 12.21 15.51
CA SER A 215 -16.78 11.18 14.86
C SER A 215 -17.63 10.13 14.15
N ARG A 216 -18.73 9.70 14.79
CA ARG A 216 -19.68 8.76 14.20
C ARG A 216 -20.30 9.29 12.92
N TYR A 217 -20.77 10.53 12.92
CA TYR A 217 -21.39 11.14 11.74
C TYR A 217 -20.40 11.29 10.57
N PHE A 218 -19.13 11.61 10.87
CA PHE A 218 -18.08 11.64 9.87
C PHE A 218 -17.90 10.28 9.19
N TRP A 219 -17.75 9.20 9.96
CA TRP A 219 -17.55 7.85 9.41
C TRP A 219 -18.79 7.32 8.68
N VAL A 220 -19.99 7.65 9.14
CA VAL A 220 -21.24 7.36 8.41
C VAL A 220 -21.27 8.10 7.06
N ALA A 221 -20.86 9.36 7.01
CA ALA A 221 -20.78 10.09 5.74
C ALA A 221 -19.77 9.47 4.77
N VAL A 222 -18.58 9.06 5.27
CA VAL A 222 -17.58 8.34 4.46
C VAL A 222 -18.14 7.02 3.95
N ALA A 223 -18.81 6.25 4.81
CA ALA A 223 -19.47 4.99 4.45
C ALA A 223 -20.49 5.21 3.31
N LEU A 224 -21.37 6.22 3.44
CA LEU A 224 -22.38 6.54 2.43
C LEU A 224 -21.76 6.94 1.08
N VAL A 225 -20.73 7.79 1.08
CA VAL A 225 -20.03 8.20 -0.16
C VAL A 225 -19.38 7.00 -0.84
N ALA A 226 -18.70 6.15 -0.06
CA ALA A 226 -18.06 4.93 -0.57
C ALA A 226 -19.09 3.93 -1.12
N GLY A 227 -20.20 3.72 -0.41
CA GLY A 227 -21.30 2.86 -0.83
C GLY A 227 -21.99 3.34 -2.12
N CYS A 228 -22.29 4.63 -2.23
CA CYS A 228 -22.82 5.22 -3.46
C CYS A 228 -21.85 5.07 -4.64
N GLY A 229 -20.55 5.29 -4.40
CA GLY A 229 -19.51 5.09 -5.41
C GLY A 229 -19.42 3.63 -5.88
N ALA A 230 -19.41 2.69 -4.93
CA ALA A 230 -19.39 1.25 -5.21
C ALA A 230 -20.64 0.82 -5.98
N LEU A 231 -21.83 1.21 -5.52
CA LEU A 231 -23.10 0.85 -6.17
C LEU A 231 -23.19 1.40 -7.59
N SER A 232 -22.77 2.65 -7.81
CA SER A 232 -22.72 3.26 -9.15
C SER A 232 -21.71 2.55 -10.06
N ALA A 233 -20.52 2.22 -9.55
CA ALA A 233 -19.52 1.46 -10.29
C ALA A 233 -20.02 0.06 -10.65
N GLY A 234 -20.58 -0.67 -9.69
CA GLY A 234 -21.16 -2.01 -9.86
C GLY A 234 -22.36 -2.03 -10.82
N GLY A 235 -23.26 -1.07 -10.69
CA GLY A 235 -24.43 -0.92 -11.56
C GLY A 235 -24.09 -0.59 -13.02
N THR A 236 -22.93 0.04 -13.23
CA THR A 236 -22.41 0.35 -14.57
C THR A 236 -21.50 -0.74 -15.13
N VAL A 237 -21.21 -1.82 -14.40
CA VAL A 237 -20.55 -3.00 -14.96
C VAL A 237 -21.52 -3.66 -15.95
N ASP A 238 -21.21 -3.69 -17.24
CA ASP A 238 -22.15 -4.09 -18.30
C ASP A 238 -22.23 -5.64 -18.45
N LEU A 239 -22.65 -6.31 -17.36
CA LEU A 239 -22.89 -7.76 -17.31
C LEU A 239 -24.25 -8.17 -17.91
N GLY A 240 -25.13 -7.22 -18.26
CA GLY A 240 -26.51 -7.50 -18.63
C GLY A 240 -27.39 -6.27 -18.60
N ARG A 241 -28.60 -6.37 -18.03
CA ARG A 241 -29.47 -5.20 -17.83
C ARG A 241 -28.93 -4.43 -16.61
N ARG A 242 -28.81 -3.11 -16.71
CA ARG A 242 -28.30 -2.23 -15.64
C ARG A 242 -28.94 -2.51 -14.28
N TRP A 243 -30.25 -2.74 -14.24
CA TRP A 243 -30.97 -3.01 -13.00
C TRP A 243 -30.59 -4.35 -12.33
N LEU A 244 -30.25 -5.40 -13.11
CA LEU A 244 -29.74 -6.65 -12.53
C LEU A 244 -28.35 -6.43 -11.94
N ASN A 245 -27.51 -5.63 -12.62
CA ASN A 245 -26.15 -5.36 -12.14
C ASN A 245 -26.19 -4.50 -10.87
N THR A 246 -27.07 -3.50 -10.80
CA THR A 246 -27.29 -2.73 -9.56
C THR A 246 -27.85 -3.60 -8.44
N ALA A 247 -28.79 -4.51 -8.73
CA ALA A 247 -29.36 -5.41 -7.73
C ALA A 247 -28.30 -6.39 -7.19
N MET A 248 -27.47 -6.95 -8.08
CA MET A 248 -26.37 -7.84 -7.69
C MET A 248 -25.31 -7.09 -6.87
N ALA A 249 -24.92 -5.88 -7.30
CA ALA A 249 -23.98 -5.03 -6.55
C ALA A 249 -24.54 -4.65 -5.17
N ALA A 250 -25.81 -4.26 -5.10
CA ALA A 250 -26.49 -3.98 -3.84
C ALA A 250 -26.56 -5.22 -2.93
N GLY A 251 -26.84 -6.40 -3.49
CA GLY A 251 -26.86 -7.67 -2.76
C GLY A 251 -25.50 -8.03 -2.17
N ILE A 252 -24.41 -7.86 -2.94
CA ILE A 252 -23.04 -8.07 -2.44
C ILE A 252 -22.70 -7.07 -1.33
N ILE A 253 -23.04 -5.80 -1.51
CA ILE A 253 -22.83 -4.76 -0.49
C ILE A 253 -23.62 -5.07 0.79
N ALA A 254 -24.89 -5.45 0.65
CA ALA A 254 -25.74 -5.80 1.79
C ALA A 254 -25.21 -7.03 2.53
N MET A 255 -24.78 -8.06 1.81
CA MET A 255 -24.16 -9.26 2.40
C MET A 255 -22.86 -8.91 3.14
N ALA A 256 -22.02 -8.06 2.56
CA ALA A 256 -20.79 -7.59 3.20
C ALA A 256 -21.10 -6.80 4.48
N LEU A 257 -22.08 -5.88 4.45
CA LEU A 257 -22.50 -5.13 5.63
C LEU A 257 -23.07 -6.03 6.73
N LEU A 258 -23.94 -6.98 6.38
CA LEU A 258 -24.51 -7.96 7.31
C LEU A 258 -23.43 -8.79 8.00
N PHE A 259 -22.44 -9.27 7.24
CA PHE A 259 -21.30 -10.00 7.81
C PHE A 259 -20.48 -9.11 8.77
N THR A 260 -20.37 -7.82 8.48
CA THR A 260 -19.50 -6.92 9.26
C THR A 260 -20.14 -6.35 10.50
N LEU A 261 -21.46 -6.15 10.47
CA LEU A 261 -22.26 -5.62 11.58
C LEU A 261 -22.95 -6.72 12.39
N GLY A 262 -22.77 -8.00 12.01
CA GLY A 262 -23.31 -9.14 12.76
C GLY A 262 -22.70 -9.26 14.15
N GLU A 263 -23.53 -9.61 15.14
CA GLU A 263 -23.14 -9.68 16.55
C GLU A 263 -22.09 -10.77 16.83
N GLU A 264 -22.08 -11.85 16.05
CA GLU A 264 -21.10 -12.94 16.17
C GLU A 264 -20.06 -12.86 15.04
N GLY A 265 -18.84 -12.43 15.37
CA GLY A 265 -17.69 -12.46 14.44
C GLY A 265 -17.59 -11.29 13.46
N GLY A 266 -18.38 -10.23 13.66
CA GLY A 266 -18.31 -9.00 12.87
C GLY A 266 -16.96 -8.28 12.93
N LEU A 267 -16.75 -7.33 12.03
CA LEU A 267 -15.52 -6.55 11.96
C LEU A 267 -15.52 -5.53 13.11
N THR A 268 -14.61 -5.68 14.08
CA THR A 268 -14.49 -4.73 15.20
C THR A 268 -14.06 -3.34 14.74
N GLU A 269 -14.25 -2.31 15.57
CA GLU A 269 -13.74 -0.95 15.29
C GLU A 269 -12.24 -0.98 14.95
N THR A 270 -11.44 -1.66 15.79
CA THR A 270 -10.00 -1.81 15.58
C THR A 270 -9.69 -2.60 14.31
N GLY A 271 -10.49 -3.61 13.97
CA GLY A 271 -10.42 -4.34 12.70
C GLY A 271 -10.68 -3.44 11.49
N GLY A 272 -11.69 -2.58 11.57
CA GLY A 272 -12.03 -1.59 10.54
C GLY A 272 -10.92 -0.58 10.31
N VAL A 273 -10.36 -0.03 11.38
CA VAL A 273 -9.20 0.88 11.30
C VAL A 273 -8.01 0.18 10.65
N ARG A 274 -7.65 -1.03 11.09
CA ARG A 274 -6.53 -1.80 10.53
C ARG A 274 -6.73 -2.13 9.05
N LEU A 275 -7.94 -2.50 8.64
CA LEU A 275 -8.26 -2.82 7.24
C LEU A 275 -8.13 -1.59 6.35
N LEU A 276 -8.72 -0.45 6.74
CA LEU A 276 -8.63 0.81 5.99
C LEU A 276 -7.19 1.31 5.92
N TYR A 277 -6.47 1.23 7.03
CA TYR A 277 -5.07 1.59 7.15
C TYR A 277 -4.20 0.73 6.22
N GLY A 278 -4.33 -0.60 6.30
CA GLY A 278 -3.60 -1.54 5.46
C GLY A 278 -3.89 -1.36 3.96
N LEU A 279 -5.16 -1.14 3.59
CA LEU A 279 -5.55 -0.85 2.21
C LEU A 279 -4.89 0.44 1.68
N THR A 280 -4.85 1.48 2.52
CA THR A 280 -4.22 2.76 2.19
C THR A 280 -2.72 2.61 2.01
N LEU A 281 -2.04 1.91 2.94
CA LEU A 281 -0.61 1.63 2.84
C LEU A 281 -0.29 0.82 1.58
N LEU A 282 -0.96 -0.31 1.39
CA LEU A 282 -0.69 -1.21 0.27
C LEU A 282 -0.91 -0.51 -1.07
N THR A 283 -2.04 0.20 -1.22
CA THR A 283 -2.34 0.92 -2.45
C THR A 283 -1.37 2.08 -2.66
N GLY A 284 -1.14 2.91 -1.64
CA GLY A 284 -0.31 4.11 -1.77
C GLY A 284 1.17 3.80 -2.00
N LEU A 285 1.73 2.86 -1.25
CA LEU A 285 3.10 2.41 -1.43
C LEU A 285 3.29 1.70 -2.78
N TRP A 286 2.35 0.84 -3.18
CA TRP A 286 2.42 0.20 -4.50
C TRP A 286 2.39 1.23 -5.63
N LEU A 287 1.50 2.24 -5.55
CA LEU A 287 1.44 3.33 -6.51
C LEU A 287 2.72 4.17 -6.54
N LEU A 288 3.36 4.37 -5.40
CA LEU A 288 4.64 5.08 -5.30
C LEU A 288 5.77 4.27 -5.94
N VAL A 289 5.90 3.00 -5.55
CA VAL A 289 6.95 2.08 -6.04
C VAL A 289 6.83 1.81 -7.53
N ARG A 290 5.61 1.67 -8.06
CA ARG A 290 5.35 1.47 -9.50
C ARG A 290 5.89 2.62 -10.36
N GLN A 291 5.94 3.83 -9.81
CA GLN A 291 6.44 5.01 -10.51
C GLN A 291 7.96 5.16 -10.37
N TRP A 292 8.61 4.34 -9.55
CA TRP A 292 10.06 4.38 -9.42
C TRP A 292 10.69 3.69 -10.63
N THR A 293 11.58 4.40 -11.31
CA THR A 293 12.49 3.77 -12.26
C THR A 293 13.57 3.07 -11.47
N TRP A 294 13.35 1.78 -11.20
CA TRP A 294 14.36 0.87 -10.65
C TRP A 294 15.48 0.76 -11.69
N GLY A 295 16.51 1.58 -11.54
CA GLY A 295 17.72 1.49 -12.33
C GLY A 295 18.62 0.36 -11.81
N GLU A 296 19.81 0.26 -12.38
CA GLU A 296 20.87 -0.62 -11.89
C GLU A 296 21.21 -0.38 -10.41
N TRP A 297 20.86 0.78 -9.86
CA TRP A 297 21.10 1.12 -8.46
C TRP A 297 20.38 0.22 -7.45
N ALA A 298 19.25 -0.36 -7.85
CA ALA A 298 18.45 -1.19 -6.96
C ALA A 298 19.12 -2.50 -6.54
N THR A 299 19.95 -3.08 -7.42
CA THR A 299 20.59 -4.38 -7.17
C THR A 299 21.62 -4.31 -6.05
N TRP A 300 22.21 -3.14 -5.80
CA TRP A 300 23.13 -2.90 -4.69
C TRP A 300 22.49 -2.13 -3.52
N ALA A 301 21.59 -1.17 -3.78
CA ALA A 301 20.99 -0.36 -2.73
C ALA A 301 20.01 -1.16 -1.86
N VAL A 302 19.25 -2.11 -2.43
CA VAL A 302 18.30 -2.92 -1.65
C VAL A 302 19.02 -3.80 -0.63
N PRO A 303 20.05 -4.61 -0.99
CA PRO A 303 20.80 -5.37 -0.01
C PRO A 303 21.43 -4.50 1.07
N LEU A 304 22.07 -3.38 0.70
CA LEU A 304 22.68 -2.46 1.66
C LEU A 304 21.66 -1.87 2.63
N THR A 305 20.50 -1.43 2.12
CA THR A 305 19.43 -0.89 2.96
C THR A 305 18.86 -1.97 3.87
N ALA A 306 18.69 -3.21 3.37
CA ALA A 306 18.23 -4.33 4.18
C ALA A 306 19.21 -4.67 5.32
N THR A 307 20.52 -4.71 5.03
CA THR A 307 21.56 -4.92 6.05
C THR A 307 21.54 -3.80 7.07
N LEU A 308 21.50 -2.54 6.62
CA LEU A 308 21.45 -1.38 7.50
C LEU A 308 20.20 -1.39 8.38
N LEU A 309 19.04 -1.74 7.82
CA LEU A 309 17.78 -1.88 8.57
C LEU A 309 17.88 -2.97 9.64
N ILE A 310 18.39 -4.16 9.30
CA ILE A 310 18.53 -5.26 10.26
C ILE A 310 19.49 -4.87 11.39
N SER A 311 20.64 -4.28 11.06
CA SER A 311 21.61 -3.79 12.06
C SER A 311 21.00 -2.69 12.95
N SER A 312 20.23 -1.78 12.35
CA SER A 312 19.56 -0.70 13.09
C SER A 312 18.48 -1.24 14.02
N LEU A 313 17.76 -2.29 13.62
CA LEU A 313 16.74 -2.93 14.45
C LEU A 313 17.36 -3.56 15.70
N VAL A 314 18.48 -4.29 15.56
CA VAL A 314 19.18 -4.86 16.72
C VAL A 314 19.62 -3.77 17.69
N GLY A 315 20.22 -2.69 17.18
CA GLY A 315 20.60 -1.53 18.01
C GLY A 315 19.38 -0.87 18.68
N ALA A 316 18.27 -0.68 17.96
CA ALA A 316 17.06 -0.10 18.52
C ALA A 316 16.44 -0.96 19.62
N GLY A 317 16.49 -2.29 19.49
CA GLY A 317 16.04 -3.24 20.52
C GLY A 317 16.89 -3.16 21.79
N SER A 318 18.20 -2.97 21.67
CA SER A 318 19.06 -2.75 22.84
C SER A 318 18.74 -1.43 23.58
N VAL A 319 18.37 -0.37 22.83
CA VAL A 319 18.00 0.92 23.44
C VAL A 319 16.71 0.79 24.24
N LEU A 320 15.72 0.04 23.76
CA LEU A 320 14.49 -0.21 24.53
C LEU A 320 14.75 -0.94 25.84
N HIS A 321 15.60 -1.97 25.83
CA HIS A 321 15.98 -2.68 27.05
C HIS A 321 16.80 -1.79 27.99
N ALA A 322 17.61 -0.88 27.46
CA ALA A 322 18.32 0.11 28.26
C ALA A 322 17.34 1.10 28.94
N LEU A 323 16.32 1.59 28.24
CA LEU A 323 15.27 2.45 28.82
C LEU A 323 14.44 1.70 29.88
N TYR A 324 14.12 0.43 29.62
CA TYR A 324 13.45 -0.44 30.59
C TYR A 324 14.32 -0.70 31.85
N ALA A 325 15.63 -0.93 31.68
CA ALA A 325 16.56 -1.08 32.79
C ALA A 325 16.67 0.21 33.61
N ASP A 326 16.90 1.34 32.93
CA ASP A 326 17.10 2.65 33.54
C ASP A 326 15.90 3.09 34.39
N SER A 327 14.68 2.85 33.89
CA SER A 327 13.44 3.13 34.64
C SER A 327 13.26 2.24 35.88
N LEU A 328 13.92 1.08 35.96
CA LEU A 328 14.01 0.23 37.15
C LEU A 328 15.29 0.51 37.98
N GLN A 329 16.05 1.54 37.62
CA GLN A 329 17.37 1.89 38.18
C GLN A 329 18.43 0.80 38.00
N LEU A 330 18.21 -0.10 37.04
CA LEU A 330 19.16 -1.12 36.61
C LEU A 330 20.06 -0.58 35.49
N THR A 331 21.25 -1.15 35.37
CA THR A 331 22.11 -0.88 34.22
C THR A 331 21.75 -1.80 33.05
N PRO A 332 21.96 -1.41 31.78
CA PRO A 332 21.63 -2.26 30.63
C PRO A 332 22.34 -3.63 30.64
N GLY A 333 23.50 -3.71 31.28
CA GLY A 333 24.25 -4.96 31.45
C GLY A 333 23.69 -5.91 32.52
N ASP A 334 22.74 -5.44 33.34
CA ASP A 334 22.09 -6.25 34.38
C ASP A 334 20.98 -7.14 33.81
N LEU A 335 20.49 -6.81 32.62
CA LEU A 335 19.50 -7.59 31.90
C LEU A 335 20.24 -8.39 30.82
N ASP A 336 20.65 -9.63 31.12
CA ASP A 336 21.28 -10.53 30.15
C ASP A 336 20.25 -11.06 29.14
N VAL A 337 19.81 -10.17 28.24
CA VAL A 337 18.74 -10.45 27.27
C VAL A 337 19.34 -11.02 25.98
N PRO A 338 18.96 -12.24 25.57
CA PRO A 338 19.43 -12.84 24.33
C PRO A 338 19.13 -11.96 23.09
N PRO A 339 20.02 -11.92 22.08
CA PRO A 339 19.83 -11.08 20.87
C PRO A 339 18.51 -11.31 20.12
N MET A 340 17.97 -12.54 20.18
CA MET A 340 16.67 -12.88 19.57
C MET A 340 15.52 -12.07 20.18
N TRP A 341 15.55 -11.84 21.49
CA TRP A 341 14.54 -11.06 22.20
C TRP A 341 14.71 -9.55 21.97
N GLN A 342 15.95 -9.08 21.88
CA GLN A 342 16.25 -7.71 21.44
C GLN A 342 15.67 -7.46 20.04
N PHE A 343 15.86 -8.39 19.11
CA PHE A 343 15.26 -8.31 17.77
C PHE A 343 13.73 -8.31 17.81
N LEU A 344 13.09 -9.15 18.63
CA LEU A 344 11.62 -9.17 18.77
C LEU A 344 11.07 -7.86 19.36
N SER A 345 11.75 -7.28 20.35
CA SER A 345 11.40 -5.95 20.88
C SER A 345 11.52 -4.86 19.81
N ALA A 346 12.52 -4.96 18.94
CA ALA A 346 12.68 -4.04 17.82
C ALA A 346 11.59 -4.22 16.76
N LEU A 347 11.09 -5.44 16.54
CA LEU A 347 9.94 -5.65 15.66
C LEU A 347 8.68 -4.95 16.21
N ARG A 348 8.53 -4.87 17.54
CA ARG A 348 7.48 -4.07 18.17
C ARG A 348 7.65 -2.58 17.85
N LEU A 349 8.87 -2.03 17.87
CA LEU A 349 9.13 -0.66 17.41
C LEU A 349 8.66 -0.44 15.97
N VAL A 350 8.93 -1.39 15.07
CA VAL A 350 8.47 -1.30 13.68
C VAL A 350 6.96 -1.19 13.63
N THR A 351 6.23 -1.94 14.47
CA THR A 351 4.76 -1.81 14.53
C THR A 351 4.30 -0.45 15.04
N LEU A 352 5.01 0.17 15.99
CA LEU A 352 4.71 1.52 16.49
C LEU A 352 5.07 2.61 15.47
N LEU A 353 6.04 2.35 14.61
CA LEU A 353 6.45 3.22 13.50
C LEU A 353 5.64 2.99 12.22
N MET A 354 4.78 1.97 12.16
CA MET A 354 3.91 1.75 11.01
C MET A 354 3.17 3.01 10.58
N PRO A 355 2.53 3.81 11.47
CA PRO A 355 1.85 5.07 11.13
C PRO A 355 2.69 6.03 10.28
N VAL A 356 4.02 6.01 10.42
CA VAL A 356 4.93 6.85 9.61
C VAL A 356 4.80 6.53 8.12
N LEU A 357 4.53 5.26 7.77
CA LEU A 357 4.33 4.83 6.38
C LEU A 357 3.07 5.41 5.74
N LEU A 358 2.15 5.97 6.53
CA LEU A 358 0.97 6.65 6.00
C LEU A 358 1.37 7.86 5.15
N VAL A 359 2.43 8.57 5.53
CA VAL A 359 2.93 9.76 4.83
C VAL A 359 3.37 9.42 3.40
N PRO A 360 4.32 8.49 3.15
CA PRO A 360 4.67 8.07 1.80
C PRO A 360 3.50 7.41 1.06
N ALA A 361 2.60 6.69 1.74
CA ALA A 361 1.44 6.10 1.08
C ALA A 361 0.47 7.16 0.53
N VAL A 362 0.08 8.13 1.35
CA VAL A 362 -0.78 9.26 0.95
C VAL A 362 -0.09 10.09 -0.13
N TRP A 363 1.22 10.32 -0.01
CA TRP A 363 2.02 10.98 -1.03
C TRP A 363 2.00 10.23 -2.37
N GLY A 364 2.13 8.90 -2.34
CA GLY A 364 2.02 8.05 -3.52
C GLY A 364 0.66 8.16 -4.22
N ILE A 365 -0.43 8.17 -3.45
CA ILE A 365 -1.79 8.40 -3.96
C ILE A 365 -1.90 9.80 -4.56
N ALA A 366 -1.44 10.82 -3.85
CA ALA A 366 -1.49 12.21 -4.30
C ALA A 366 -0.71 12.43 -5.60
N LYS A 367 0.49 11.84 -5.71
CA LYS A 367 1.32 11.83 -6.91
C LYS A 367 0.63 11.08 -8.06
N HIS A 368 0.04 9.91 -7.80
CA HIS A 368 -0.69 9.14 -8.80
C HIS A 368 -1.86 9.91 -9.43
N TYR A 369 -2.57 10.73 -8.64
CA TYR A 369 -3.69 11.54 -9.10
C TYR A 369 -3.31 12.97 -9.52
N HIS A 370 -2.01 13.26 -9.66
CA HIS A 370 -1.50 14.57 -10.06
C HIS A 370 -1.95 15.72 -9.14
N TYR A 371 -2.11 15.45 -7.83
CA TYR A 371 -2.33 16.48 -6.80
C TYR A 371 -1.01 17.12 -6.34
N VAL A 372 0.06 16.33 -6.39
CA VAL A 372 1.37 16.68 -5.87
C VAL A 372 2.38 16.41 -6.96
N VAL A 373 3.39 17.28 -7.04
CA VAL A 373 4.19 17.38 -8.25
C VAL A 373 5.70 17.35 -7.98
N PRO A 374 6.47 16.44 -8.62
CA PRO A 374 7.89 16.21 -8.29
C PRO A 374 8.85 17.41 -8.51
N GLY A 375 9.39 18.01 -7.45
CA GLY A 375 10.34 19.12 -7.56
C GLY A 375 9.72 20.50 -7.35
N GLU A 376 8.42 20.56 -7.03
CA GLU A 376 7.87 21.74 -6.37
C GLU A 376 8.40 21.81 -4.93
N ARG A 377 9.17 22.86 -4.62
CA ARG A 377 9.86 23.01 -3.32
C ARG A 377 8.88 22.95 -2.14
N VAL A 378 7.71 23.58 -2.27
CA VAL A 378 6.69 23.62 -1.22
C VAL A 378 6.14 22.22 -0.93
N GLY A 379 5.85 21.44 -1.96
CA GLY A 379 5.40 20.06 -1.79
C GLY A 379 6.46 19.20 -1.12
N GLY A 380 7.71 19.28 -1.59
CA GLY A 380 8.83 18.56 -0.99
C GLY A 380 9.04 18.93 0.48
N LEU A 381 8.99 20.22 0.81
CA LEU A 381 9.10 20.70 2.19
C LEU A 381 7.95 20.19 3.05
N MET A 382 6.71 20.28 2.59
CA MET A 382 5.54 19.75 3.30
C MET A 382 5.67 18.25 3.56
N TYR A 383 6.14 17.48 2.58
CA TYR A 383 6.39 16.04 2.75
C TYR A 383 7.41 15.77 3.86
N VAL A 384 8.56 16.46 3.82
CA VAL A 384 9.63 16.30 4.83
C VAL A 384 9.14 16.71 6.21
N THR A 385 8.43 17.83 6.33
CA THR A 385 7.90 18.31 7.63
C THR A 385 6.88 17.34 8.22
N ILE A 386 5.92 16.85 7.42
CA ILE A 386 4.92 15.88 7.90
C ILE A 386 5.59 14.56 8.27
N LEU A 387 6.54 14.09 7.46
CA LEU A 387 7.29 12.87 7.74
C LEU A 387 8.09 12.98 9.06
N ALA A 388 8.77 14.11 9.26
CA ALA A 388 9.51 14.38 10.49
C ALA A 388 8.58 14.42 11.71
N ALA A 389 7.42 15.07 11.60
CA ALA A 389 6.43 15.10 12.68
C ALA A 389 5.94 13.69 13.07
N PHE A 390 5.66 12.84 12.07
CA PHE A 390 5.26 11.45 12.30
C PHE A 390 6.40 10.59 12.88
N LEU A 391 7.64 10.81 12.45
CA LEU A 391 8.81 10.13 13.00
C LEU A 391 9.03 10.51 14.47
N VAL A 392 8.92 11.80 14.81
CA VAL A 392 9.02 12.27 16.21
C VAL A 392 7.91 11.66 17.05
N ALA A 393 6.66 11.76 16.60
CA ALA A 393 5.52 11.19 17.34
C ALA A 393 5.63 9.66 17.52
N GLY A 394 6.05 8.93 16.47
CA GLY A 394 6.27 7.49 16.53
C GLY A 394 7.45 7.12 17.43
N GLY A 395 8.51 7.92 17.43
CA GLY A 395 9.66 7.78 18.33
C GLY A 395 9.29 8.01 19.79
N SER A 396 8.50 9.04 20.09
CA SER A 396 7.99 9.28 21.45
C SER A 396 7.13 8.12 21.95
N LEU A 397 6.16 7.65 21.14
CA LEU A 397 5.32 6.50 21.48
C LEU A 397 6.15 5.21 21.72
N ALA A 398 7.24 5.05 20.98
CA ALA A 398 8.18 3.95 21.17
C ALA A 398 8.91 4.04 22.51
N MET A 399 9.39 5.22 22.89
CA MET A 399 10.07 5.45 24.17
C MET A 399 9.12 5.24 25.35
N ASP A 400 7.93 5.84 25.29
CA ASP A 400 6.89 5.72 26.33
C ASP A 400 6.52 4.26 26.57
N SER A 401 6.60 3.39 25.56
CA SER A 401 6.24 1.97 25.69
C SER A 401 7.17 1.17 26.60
N ALA A 402 8.47 1.50 26.65
CA ALA A 402 9.41 0.84 27.55
C ALA A 402 9.23 1.33 29.00
N GLU A 403 9.08 2.65 29.17
CA GLU A 403 8.83 3.28 30.47
C GLU A 403 7.51 2.79 31.07
N GLU A 404 6.45 2.68 30.27
CA GLU A 404 5.16 2.15 30.72
C GLU A 404 5.31 0.70 31.20
N ALA A 405 6.02 -0.15 30.46
CA ALA A 405 6.25 -1.54 30.85
C ALA A 405 7.05 -1.66 32.16
N ALA A 406 8.07 -0.81 32.35
CA ALA A 406 8.82 -0.76 33.59
C ALA A 406 7.96 -0.26 34.76
N SER A 407 7.16 0.79 34.56
CA SER A 407 6.25 1.30 35.60
C SER A 407 5.21 0.26 36.03
N LEU A 408 4.71 -0.56 35.10
CA LEU A 408 3.82 -1.69 35.39
C LEU A 408 4.54 -2.78 36.19
N THR A 409 5.79 -3.06 35.84
CA THR A 409 6.66 -4.00 36.57
C THR A 409 6.89 -3.53 38.00
N GLU A 410 7.29 -2.28 38.18
CA GLU A 410 7.53 -1.67 39.49
C GLU A 410 6.26 -1.65 40.34
N LYS A 411 5.12 -1.25 39.75
CA LYS A 411 3.83 -1.24 40.43
C LYS A 411 3.40 -2.64 40.87
N ALA A 412 3.55 -3.65 40.02
CA ALA A 412 3.28 -5.05 40.35
C ALA A 412 4.21 -5.54 41.47
N ALA A 413 5.50 -5.19 41.40
CA ALA A 413 6.51 -5.53 42.39
C ALA A 413 6.19 -4.92 43.77
N ARG A 414 5.85 -3.62 43.82
CA ARG A 414 5.42 -2.91 45.03
C ARG A 414 4.19 -3.55 45.66
N GLN A 415 3.24 -4.02 44.85
CA GLN A 415 2.03 -4.70 45.30
C GLN A 415 2.27 -6.17 45.69
N GLY A 416 3.43 -6.74 45.34
CA GLY A 416 3.75 -8.14 45.60
C GLY A 416 3.04 -9.12 44.65
N HIS A 417 2.54 -8.62 43.52
CA HIS A 417 1.95 -9.43 42.46
C HIS A 417 3.03 -9.99 41.53
N GLU A 418 2.63 -10.89 40.63
CA GLU A 418 3.49 -11.34 39.53
C GLU A 418 3.76 -10.18 38.58
N ALA A 419 5.04 -9.98 38.26
CA ALA A 419 5.47 -8.92 37.37
C ALA A 419 5.31 -9.35 35.91
N PRO A 420 4.86 -8.46 35.01
CA PRO A 420 4.72 -8.79 33.60
C PRO A 420 6.09 -9.07 32.95
N HIS A 421 6.12 -10.04 32.04
CA HIS A 421 7.28 -10.30 31.21
C HIS A 421 7.51 -9.16 30.20
N TYR A 422 8.77 -8.85 29.92
CA TYR A 422 9.15 -7.85 28.91
C TYR A 422 10.23 -8.41 27.99
N TYR A 423 9.82 -8.88 26.81
CA TYR A 423 10.70 -9.36 25.73
C TYR A 423 11.97 -10.10 26.21
N GLY A 424 11.80 -11.28 26.81
CA GLY A 424 12.91 -12.10 27.30
C GLY A 424 13.40 -11.77 28.72
N VAL A 425 12.92 -10.68 29.31
CA VAL A 425 13.04 -10.41 30.74
C VAL A 425 11.85 -11.05 31.46
N GLU A 426 12.13 -11.98 32.38
CA GLU A 426 11.13 -12.71 33.15
C GLU A 426 11.34 -12.47 34.65
N PRO A 427 10.78 -11.38 35.21
CA PRO A 427 11.00 -11.05 36.61
C PRO A 427 10.25 -12.06 37.50
N ALA A 428 10.97 -12.72 38.40
CA ALA A 428 10.42 -13.78 39.24
C ALA A 428 10.74 -13.57 40.73
N TRP A 429 9.74 -13.77 41.58
CA TRP A 429 9.95 -13.74 43.02
C TRP A 429 10.89 -14.88 43.43
N THR A 430 11.96 -14.53 44.15
CA THR A 430 13.04 -15.46 44.49
C THR A 430 13.49 -15.23 45.92
N CYS A 431 13.55 -16.31 46.69
CA CYS A 431 14.23 -16.36 47.97
C CYS A 431 15.73 -16.49 47.74
N VAL A 432 16.52 -15.68 48.43
CA VAL A 432 17.97 -15.63 48.25
C VAL A 432 18.62 -16.12 49.53
N GLU A 433 19.36 -17.21 49.43
CA GLU A 433 20.03 -17.83 50.58
C GLU A 433 21.54 -17.65 50.47
N PRO A 434 22.18 -16.97 51.43
CA PRO A 434 23.62 -16.74 51.37
C PRO A 434 24.37 -18.06 51.61
N THR A 435 25.34 -18.38 50.76
CA THR A 435 26.22 -19.55 50.94
C THR A 435 27.47 -19.21 51.78
N VAL A 436 27.67 -17.92 52.04
CA VAL A 436 28.74 -17.36 52.88
C VAL A 436 28.12 -16.61 54.08
N PRO A 437 28.87 -16.35 55.16
CA PRO A 437 28.38 -15.52 56.26
C PRO A 437 27.87 -14.16 55.75
N LEU A 438 26.70 -13.72 56.23
CA LEU A 438 26.02 -12.51 55.76
C LEU A 438 26.91 -11.25 55.81
N ALA A 439 27.77 -11.14 56.82
CA ALA A 439 28.71 -10.02 56.98
C ALA A 439 29.82 -9.98 55.92
N SER A 440 30.05 -11.10 55.22
CA SER A 440 31.07 -11.25 54.17
C SER A 440 30.47 -11.26 52.76
N LEU A 441 29.16 -11.06 52.63
CA LEU A 441 28.48 -10.97 51.35
C LEU A 441 28.64 -9.54 50.82
N PRO A 442 29.48 -9.31 49.79
CA PRO A 442 29.50 -8.03 49.12
C PRO A 442 28.17 -7.86 48.35
N GLY A 443 27.63 -6.66 48.34
CA GLY A 443 26.46 -6.34 47.55
C GLY A 443 26.41 -4.85 47.22
N GLU A 444 25.87 -4.53 46.06
CA GLU A 444 25.60 -3.16 45.63
C GLU A 444 24.13 -2.83 45.88
N GLY A 445 23.84 -1.67 46.47
CA GLY A 445 22.49 -1.23 46.79
C GLY A 445 22.09 -1.43 48.27
N PRO A 446 20.80 -1.62 48.57
CA PRO A 446 20.29 -1.65 49.94
C PRO A 446 20.73 -2.90 50.71
N ARG A 447 20.67 -2.84 52.04
CA ARG A 447 21.11 -3.95 52.90
C ARG A 447 20.31 -5.23 52.62
N PHE A 448 21.03 -6.30 52.28
CA PHE A 448 20.46 -7.62 52.04
C PHE A 448 19.85 -8.24 53.32
N ASP A 449 18.65 -8.81 53.20
CA ASP A 449 17.90 -9.49 54.26
C ASP A 449 17.42 -10.85 53.73
N PRO A 450 18.00 -11.98 54.19
CA PRO A 450 17.69 -13.30 53.66
C PRO A 450 16.31 -13.84 54.06
N ALA A 451 15.58 -13.16 54.96
CA ALA A 451 14.28 -13.64 55.45
C ALA A 451 13.11 -13.36 54.49
N ARG A 452 13.36 -12.61 53.41
CA ARG A 452 12.32 -12.11 52.49
C ARG A 452 12.65 -12.38 51.01
N PRO A 453 11.63 -12.50 50.16
CA PRO A 453 11.81 -12.68 48.73
C PRO A 453 12.11 -11.35 48.05
N TYR A 454 12.89 -11.43 46.99
CA TYR A 454 13.22 -10.32 46.09
C TYR A 454 12.69 -10.61 44.69
N LEU A 455 12.42 -9.57 43.91
CA LEU A 455 12.11 -9.76 42.49
C LEU A 455 13.43 -9.92 41.74
N ALA A 456 13.71 -11.11 41.22
CA ALA A 456 14.93 -11.42 40.49
C ALA A 456 14.73 -11.17 38.99
N PHE A 457 15.72 -10.56 38.35
CA PHE A 457 15.77 -10.33 36.90
C PHE A 457 16.72 -11.31 36.18
N GLY A 458 17.37 -12.19 36.93
CA GLY A 458 18.30 -13.19 36.43
C GLY A 458 19.70 -13.05 37.02
N VAL A 459 20.67 -13.67 36.36
CA VAL A 459 22.10 -13.56 36.68
C VAL A 459 22.79 -12.93 35.48
N ALA A 460 23.47 -11.81 35.70
CA ALA A 460 24.17 -11.06 34.66
C ALA A 460 25.54 -10.62 35.19
N GLY A 461 26.59 -10.72 34.37
CA GLY A 461 27.95 -10.32 34.76
C GLY A 461 28.54 -11.08 35.96
N GLY A 462 27.93 -12.21 36.38
CA GLY A 462 28.32 -12.95 37.59
C GLY A 462 27.54 -12.58 38.85
N ASP A 463 26.65 -11.59 38.78
CA ASP A 463 25.82 -11.12 39.88
C ASP A 463 24.36 -11.55 39.68
N ALA A 464 23.69 -11.91 40.77
CA ALA A 464 22.24 -12.03 40.82
C ALA A 464 21.65 -10.62 40.96
N VAL A 465 20.84 -10.24 39.98
CA VAL A 465 20.19 -8.93 39.92
C VAL A 465 18.82 -9.03 40.55
N LEU A 466 18.65 -8.34 41.68
CA LEU A 466 17.46 -8.38 42.52
C LEU A 466 16.86 -6.98 42.65
N TRP A 467 15.58 -6.90 42.97
CA TRP A 467 14.91 -5.66 43.28
C TRP A 467 14.17 -5.76 44.61
N ASP A 468 14.48 -4.85 45.53
CA ASP A 468 13.90 -4.82 46.87
C ASP A 468 12.62 -4.02 46.88
N ARG A 469 11.50 -4.70 47.13
CA ARG A 469 10.18 -4.09 47.28
C ARG A 469 10.11 -2.99 48.33
N ARG A 470 10.87 -3.11 49.44
CA ARG A 470 10.80 -2.14 50.54
C ARG A 470 11.63 -0.90 50.28
N ALA A 471 12.83 -1.07 49.75
CA ALA A 471 13.70 0.04 49.40
C ALA A 471 13.25 0.73 48.09
N GLY A 472 12.60 -0.01 47.19
CA GLY A 472 12.28 0.47 45.85
C GLY A 472 13.52 0.59 44.96
N GLU A 473 14.60 -0.10 45.32
CA GLU A 473 15.93 0.00 44.69
C GLU A 473 16.44 -1.40 44.33
N PRO A 474 17.27 -1.50 43.27
CA PRO A 474 17.92 -2.75 42.92
C PRO A 474 19.04 -3.11 43.90
N LEU A 475 19.23 -4.42 44.08
CA LEU A 475 20.26 -5.03 44.89
C LEU A 475 21.02 -6.04 44.03
N LYS A 476 22.34 -5.90 43.94
CA LYS A 476 23.20 -6.87 43.26
C LYS A 476 24.03 -7.65 44.26
N VAL A 477 24.03 -8.96 44.14
CA VAL A 477 24.83 -9.85 44.98
C VAL A 477 25.51 -10.91 44.10
N PRO A 478 26.78 -11.28 44.36
CA PRO A 478 27.45 -12.27 43.52
C PRO A 478 26.72 -13.60 43.49
N ALA A 479 26.38 -14.08 42.30
CA ALA A 479 25.61 -15.31 42.11
C ALA A 479 26.34 -16.54 42.66
N GLY A 480 27.68 -16.53 42.66
CA GLY A 480 28.49 -17.60 43.27
C GLY A 480 28.43 -17.66 44.81
N LYS A 481 27.91 -16.62 45.47
CA LYS A 481 27.82 -16.50 46.94
C LYS A 481 26.39 -16.58 47.49
N VAL A 482 25.41 -16.81 46.61
CA VAL A 482 24.00 -16.95 46.97
C VAL A 482 23.35 -18.09 46.22
N ARG A 483 22.35 -18.73 46.82
CA ARG A 483 21.47 -19.70 46.18
C ARG A 483 20.12 -19.03 45.91
N LEU A 484 19.70 -19.05 44.65
CA LEU A 484 18.42 -18.51 44.20
C LEU A 484 17.35 -19.62 44.24
N VAL A 485 16.32 -19.43 45.04
CA VAL A 485 15.22 -20.40 45.22
C VAL A 485 13.91 -19.75 44.77
N PRO A 486 13.20 -20.27 43.75
CA PRO A 486 11.93 -19.69 43.30
C PRO A 486 10.92 -19.57 44.43
N ALA A 487 10.33 -18.39 44.59
CA ALA A 487 9.28 -18.10 45.55
C ALA A 487 7.95 -17.90 44.83
N LYS A 488 6.86 -18.46 45.37
CA LYS A 488 5.53 -18.35 44.76
C LYS A 488 4.96 -16.93 44.80
N SER A 489 5.40 -16.09 45.74
CA SER A 489 4.94 -14.71 45.88
C SER A 489 5.84 -13.88 46.79
N ALA A 490 5.62 -12.57 46.80
CA ALA A 490 6.30 -11.61 47.68
C ALA A 490 5.98 -11.74 49.18
N GLN A 491 5.06 -12.63 49.56
CA GLN A 491 4.59 -12.81 50.95
C GLN A 491 5.20 -14.03 51.66
N VAL A 492 5.92 -14.87 50.93
CA VAL A 492 6.58 -16.06 51.50
C VAL A 492 7.72 -15.62 52.42
N ARG A 493 7.97 -16.34 53.52
CA ARG A 493 9.19 -16.17 54.33
C ARG A 493 10.29 -17.08 53.79
N CYS A 494 11.46 -16.51 53.57
CA CYS A 494 12.64 -17.21 53.09
C CYS A 494 13.51 -17.70 54.27
N GLY A 495 14.32 -18.74 54.08
CA GLY A 495 15.24 -19.26 55.10
C GLY A 495 14.68 -20.30 56.06
N ARG A 496 13.96 -21.31 55.54
CA ARG A 496 13.65 -22.54 56.29
C ARG A 496 14.60 -23.65 55.93
#